data_AF-A0A7S0MP61-F1
#
_entry.id   AF-A0A7S0MP61-F1
#
_cell.length_a   1.000
_cell.length_b   1.000
_cell.length_c   1.000
_cell.angle_alpha   90.00
_cell.angle_beta   90.00
_cell.angle_gamma   90.00
#
_symmetry.space_group_name_H-M   'P 1'
#
loop_
_entity.id
_entity.type
_entity.pdbx_description
1 polymer ?
#
loop_
_entity_poly.entity_id
_entity_poly.type
_entity_poly.pdbx_seq_one_letter_code
_entity_poly.pdbx_strand_id
1 'polypeptide(L)'
;EFWPGARFDELFDRWDTYDAEPIDPRACEFAIKAGFEVPRAYNWNASTNENYAAPGTAFHGVYAAHRAKLDYAYHSNYVPARQRLQDEIVSWWLQSGVVAERPWIIFTAGAMGAGKSHMLRVMAEQGCPA
;
A
#
# COMPACT_ATOMS: atom_id res chain seq x y z
N GLU A 1 18.45 32.18 8.04
CA GLU A 1 19.79 32.10 7.42
C GLU A 1 19.68 31.13 6.24
N PHE A 2 19.66 31.67 5.02
CA PHE A 2 19.49 30.90 3.78
C PHE A 2 20.88 30.46 3.30
N TRP A 3 21.04 29.17 2.98
CA TRP A 3 22.31 28.64 2.45
C TRP A 3 22.51 29.12 1.01
N PRO A 4 23.62 29.81 0.69
CA PRO A 4 23.86 30.33 -0.66
C PRO A 4 24.32 29.18 -1.55
N GLY A 5 23.43 28.64 -2.38
CA GLY A 5 23.79 27.60 -3.35
C GLY A 5 22.66 26.72 -3.84
N ALA A 6 21.47 26.75 -3.22
CA ALA A 6 20.38 25.89 -3.65
C ALA A 6 19.82 26.35 -5.00
N ARG A 7 19.91 25.48 -6.02
CA ARG A 7 19.24 25.68 -7.31
C ARG A 7 17.74 25.52 -7.10
N PHE A 8 16.94 26.21 -7.92
CA PHE A 8 15.47 26.12 -7.88
C PHE A 8 14.95 24.68 -8.05
N ASP A 9 15.79 23.79 -8.58
CA ASP A 9 15.56 22.35 -8.74
C ASP A 9 15.67 21.55 -7.43
N GLU A 10 16.26 22.13 -6.36
CA GLU A 10 16.41 21.53 -5.03
C GLU A 10 15.25 21.87 -4.08
N LEU A 11 14.26 22.65 -4.55
CA LEU A 11 13.08 23.08 -3.80
C LEU A 11 11.85 22.19 -4.02
N PHE A 12 11.97 21.11 -4.80
CA PHE A 12 11.00 20.03 -4.76
C PHE A 12 11.31 19.13 -3.57
N ASP A 13 10.43 19.19 -2.59
CA ASP A 13 10.48 18.38 -1.39
C ASP A 13 10.50 16.90 -1.81
N ARG A 14 11.70 16.32 -1.76
CA ARG A 14 12.00 14.91 -2.10
C ARG A 14 11.26 13.90 -1.20
N TRP A 15 10.42 14.42 -0.30
CA TRP A 15 9.55 13.70 0.60
C TRP A 15 8.17 13.40 0.01
N ASP A 16 7.81 14.03 -1.10
CA ASP A 16 6.53 13.82 -1.81
C ASP A 16 6.73 13.09 -3.16
N THR A 17 7.69 12.16 -3.22
CA THR A 17 7.99 11.32 -4.40
C THR A 17 6.90 10.29 -4.73
N TYR A 18 5.65 10.50 -4.32
CA TYR A 18 4.55 9.63 -4.75
C TYR A 18 4.28 9.71 -6.26
N ASP A 19 4.80 10.73 -6.95
CA ASP A 19 4.51 10.99 -8.37
C ASP A 19 5.72 10.90 -9.32
N ALA A 20 6.90 10.48 -8.85
CA ALA A 20 8.14 10.53 -9.67
C ALA A 20 8.72 9.16 -10.09
N GLU A 21 8.22 8.05 -9.54
CA GLU A 21 8.68 6.69 -9.93
C GLU A 21 7.52 5.86 -10.50
N PRO A 22 7.80 4.92 -11.42
CA PRO A 22 6.75 4.21 -12.13
C PRO A 22 5.84 3.50 -11.12
N ILE A 23 4.53 3.64 -11.32
CA ILE A 23 3.48 2.81 -10.70
C ILE A 23 4.05 1.40 -10.59
N ASP A 24 4.11 0.87 -9.37
CA ASP A 24 4.57 -0.51 -9.12
C ASP A 24 3.96 -1.41 -10.22
N PRO A 25 4.77 -2.06 -11.07
CA PRO A 25 4.23 -2.83 -12.19
C PRO A 25 3.24 -3.90 -11.73
N ARG A 26 3.34 -4.35 -10.46
CA ARG A 26 2.39 -5.28 -9.86
C ARG A 26 1.05 -4.64 -9.52
N ALA A 27 1.01 -3.34 -9.21
CA ALA A 27 -0.25 -2.64 -8.96
C ALA A 27 -1.16 -2.68 -10.20
N CYS A 28 -0.57 -2.49 -11.40
CA CYS A 28 -1.31 -2.65 -12.66
C CYS A 28 -1.79 -4.10 -12.85
N GLU A 29 -0.95 -5.10 -12.56
CA GLU A 29 -1.33 -6.51 -12.66
C GLU A 29 -2.50 -6.86 -11.75
N PHE A 30 -2.48 -6.42 -10.49
CA PHE A 30 -3.57 -6.65 -9.54
C PHE A 30 -4.87 -5.97 -9.99
N ALA A 31 -4.77 -4.73 -10.50
CA ALA A 31 -5.94 -4.02 -11.04
C ALA A 31 -6.56 -4.76 -12.22
N ILE A 32 -5.74 -5.24 -13.16
CA ILE A 32 -6.21 -6.01 -14.33
C ILE A 32 -6.87 -7.32 -13.88
N LYS A 33 -6.23 -8.10 -13.00
CA LYS A 33 -6.77 -9.36 -12.48
C LYS A 33 -8.10 -9.17 -11.75
N ALA A 34 -8.22 -8.11 -10.97
CA ALA A 34 -9.43 -7.79 -10.24
C ALA A 34 -10.56 -7.21 -11.11
N GLY A 35 -10.26 -6.85 -12.37
CA GLY A 35 -11.15 -6.04 -13.22
C GLY A 35 -11.47 -4.69 -12.57
N PHE A 36 -10.46 -4.07 -11.95
CA PHE A 36 -10.59 -2.83 -11.20
C PHE A 36 -10.13 -1.64 -12.05
N GLU A 37 -11.00 -0.65 -12.16
CA GLU A 37 -10.71 0.61 -12.82
C GLU A 37 -10.99 1.77 -11.87
N VAL A 38 -10.14 2.79 -11.90
CA VAL A 38 -10.39 4.05 -11.20
C VAL A 38 -11.54 4.76 -11.91
N PRO A 39 -12.65 5.09 -11.22
CA PRO A 39 -13.77 5.79 -11.85
C PRO A 39 -13.33 7.13 -12.43
N ARG A 40 -13.88 7.53 -13.58
CA ARG A 40 -13.62 8.88 -14.14
C ARG A 40 -14.03 10.01 -13.20
N ALA A 41 -15.00 9.74 -12.33
CA ALA A 41 -15.49 10.66 -11.30
C ALA A 41 -14.76 10.51 -9.95
N TYR A 42 -13.55 9.93 -9.93
CA TYR A 42 -12.77 9.79 -8.70
C TYR A 42 -12.49 11.17 -8.08
N ASN A 43 -12.80 11.33 -6.80
CA ASN A 43 -12.60 12.58 -6.09
C ASN A 43 -11.24 12.58 -5.38
N TRP A 44 -10.26 13.28 -5.96
CA TRP A 44 -8.90 13.41 -5.42
C TRP A 44 -8.82 14.19 -4.11
N ASN A 45 -9.88 14.92 -3.74
CA ASN A 45 -9.95 15.63 -2.45
C ASN A 45 -10.59 14.78 -1.34
N ALA A 46 -11.08 13.59 -1.66
CA ALA A 46 -11.63 12.66 -0.69
C ALA A 46 -10.66 11.50 -0.46
N SER A 47 -10.71 10.90 0.72
CA SER A 47 -9.93 9.72 1.02
C SER A 47 -10.32 8.53 0.12
N THR A 48 -9.39 7.60 -0.09
CA THR A 48 -9.70 6.31 -0.73
C THR A 48 -10.83 5.58 0.00
N ASN A 49 -10.94 5.77 1.31
CA ASN A 49 -11.99 5.14 2.11
C ASN A 49 -13.36 5.65 1.67
N GLU A 50 -13.52 6.97 1.60
CA GLU A 50 -14.76 7.63 1.17
C GLU A 50 -15.10 7.33 -0.30
N ASN A 51 -14.12 7.38 -1.20
CA ASN A 51 -14.34 7.14 -2.63
C ASN A 51 -14.89 5.72 -2.93
N TYR A 52 -14.54 4.73 -2.11
CA TYR A 52 -14.90 3.33 -2.35
C TYR A 52 -15.82 2.74 -1.27
N ALA A 53 -16.35 3.56 -0.38
CA ALA A 53 -17.29 3.11 0.65
C ALA A 53 -18.55 2.52 0.01
N ALA A 54 -18.93 1.32 0.44
CA ALA A 54 -20.19 0.69 0.09
C ALA A 54 -21.28 1.08 1.09
N PRO A 55 -22.52 1.31 0.64
CA PRO A 55 -23.64 1.64 1.52
C PRO A 55 -24.10 0.47 2.42
N GLY A 56 -23.59 -0.75 2.21
CA GLY A 56 -23.99 -1.94 2.97
C GLY A 56 -22.81 -2.64 3.64
N THR A 57 -23.09 -3.66 4.45
CA THR A 57 -22.11 -4.43 5.23
C THR A 57 -21.74 -5.77 4.59
N ALA A 58 -22.15 -6.02 3.35
CA ALA A 58 -21.85 -7.27 2.65
C ALA A 58 -20.36 -7.36 2.31
N PHE A 59 -19.72 -8.45 2.73
CA PHE A 59 -18.35 -8.77 2.34
C PHE A 59 -18.34 -9.77 1.19
N HIS A 60 -17.41 -9.58 0.26
CA HIS A 60 -17.32 -10.34 -0.97
C HIS A 60 -15.95 -11.00 -1.12
N GLY A 61 -15.91 -12.06 -1.93
CA GLY A 61 -14.69 -12.76 -2.29
C GLY A 61 -14.20 -13.77 -1.25
N VAL A 62 -13.02 -14.33 -1.50
CA VAL A 62 -12.45 -15.45 -0.71
C VAL A 62 -12.15 -15.02 0.72
N TYR A 63 -11.80 -13.76 0.94
CA TYR A 63 -11.48 -13.22 2.26
C TYR A 63 -12.66 -12.55 2.97
N ALA A 64 -13.90 -12.74 2.52
CA ALA A 64 -15.09 -12.14 3.12
C ALA A 64 -15.23 -12.44 4.63
N ALA A 65 -14.97 -13.68 5.03
CA ALA A 65 -15.05 -14.09 6.45
C ALA A 65 -13.95 -13.44 7.32
N HIS A 66 -12.80 -13.10 6.73
CA HIS A 66 -11.74 -12.38 7.44
C HIS A 66 -12.09 -10.90 7.56
N ARG A 67 -12.63 -10.30 6.49
CA ARG A 67 -13.14 -8.92 6.51
C ARG A 67 -14.17 -8.74 7.61
N ALA A 68 -15.13 -9.65 7.75
CA ALA A 68 -16.15 -9.58 8.80
C ALA A 68 -15.63 -9.51 10.24
N LYS A 69 -14.36 -9.85 10.49
CA LYS A 69 -13.72 -9.77 11.82
C LYS A 69 -12.98 -8.44 12.06
N LEU A 70 -12.84 -7.60 11.04
CA LEU A 70 -12.17 -6.31 11.14
C LEU A 70 -13.07 -5.30 11.85
N ASP A 71 -12.42 -4.33 12.48
CA ASP A 71 -13.11 -3.21 13.12
C ASP A 71 -13.56 -2.17 12.08
N TYR A 72 -14.85 -2.13 11.81
CA TYR A 72 -15.50 -1.14 10.94
C TYR A 72 -16.03 0.08 11.71
N ALA A 73 -15.68 0.26 13.00
CA ALA A 73 -15.88 1.54 13.66
C ALA A 73 -14.97 2.64 13.06
N TYR A 74 -13.85 2.24 12.46
CA TYR A 74 -12.88 3.16 11.84
C TYR A 74 -12.81 3.05 10.30
N HIS A 75 -13.07 1.86 9.73
CA HIS A 75 -13.04 1.65 8.28
C HIS A 75 -14.47 1.51 7.72
N SER A 76 -14.69 1.94 6.48
CA SER A 76 -15.92 1.60 5.76
C SER A 76 -15.81 0.23 5.12
N ASN A 77 -16.93 -0.45 4.95
CA ASN A 77 -16.96 -1.58 4.01
C ASN A 77 -16.77 -1.05 2.59
N TYR A 78 -16.03 -1.76 1.75
CA TYR A 78 -15.71 -1.31 0.39
C TYR A 78 -16.64 -1.90 -0.66
N VAL A 79 -16.79 -1.19 -1.78
CA VAL A 79 -17.50 -1.72 -2.95
C VAL A 79 -16.87 -3.04 -3.44
N PRO A 80 -17.66 -3.97 -4.03
CA PRO A 80 -17.17 -5.30 -4.39
C PRO A 80 -15.93 -5.31 -5.29
N ALA A 81 -15.83 -4.38 -6.25
CA ALA A 81 -14.67 -4.27 -7.13
C ALA A 81 -13.38 -3.94 -6.35
N ARG A 82 -13.47 -3.10 -5.33
CA ARG A 82 -12.32 -2.75 -4.47
C ARG A 82 -11.95 -3.91 -3.54
N GLN A 83 -12.92 -4.68 -3.05
CA GLN A 83 -12.65 -5.90 -2.28
C GLN A 83 -11.92 -6.95 -3.14
N ARG A 84 -12.29 -7.12 -4.42
CA ARG A 84 -11.56 -8.00 -5.34
C ARG A 84 -10.11 -7.56 -5.55
N LEU A 85 -9.86 -6.26 -5.71
CA LEU A 85 -8.50 -5.75 -5.80
C LEU A 85 -7.67 -6.10 -4.55
N GLN A 86 -8.26 -5.96 -3.37
CA GLN A 86 -7.62 -6.37 -2.13
C GLN A 86 -7.38 -7.88 -2.07
N ASP A 87 -8.31 -8.70 -2.58
CA ASP A 87 -8.13 -10.15 -2.65
C ASP A 87 -6.92 -10.53 -3.50
N GLU A 88 -6.72 -9.88 -4.65
CA GLU A 88 -5.55 -10.14 -5.52
C GLU A 88 -4.25 -9.78 -4.81
N ILE A 89 -4.20 -8.61 -4.15
CA ILE A 89 -3.03 -8.17 -3.39
C ILE A 89 -2.70 -9.17 -2.27
N VAL A 90 -3.69 -9.54 -1.46
CA VAL A 90 -3.48 -10.47 -0.32
C VAL A 90 -3.06 -11.85 -0.83
N SER A 91 -3.73 -12.36 -1.86
CA SER A 91 -3.42 -13.67 -2.43
C SER A 91 -1.99 -13.74 -2.95
N TRP A 92 -1.53 -12.67 -3.59
CA TRP A 92 -0.16 -12.58 -4.08
C TRP A 92 0.85 -12.63 -2.92
N TRP A 93 0.65 -11.84 -1.86
CA TRP A 93 1.56 -11.82 -0.71
C TRP A 93 1.61 -13.14 0.06
N LEU A 94 0.48 -13.84 0.16
CA LEU A 94 0.45 -15.17 0.78
C LEU A 94 1.25 -16.21 -0.01
N GLN A 95 1.47 -15.99 -1.31
CA GLN A 95 2.19 -16.90 -2.21
C GLN A 95 3.63 -16.46 -2.49
N SER A 96 3.96 -15.19 -2.23
CA SER A 96 5.28 -14.62 -2.57
C SER A 96 6.35 -14.85 -1.50
N GLY A 97 5.97 -15.37 -0.33
CA GLY A 97 6.88 -15.62 0.78
C GLY A 97 7.84 -16.78 0.53
N VAL A 98 8.98 -16.77 1.21
CA VAL A 98 9.90 -17.92 1.27
C VAL A 98 9.57 -18.74 2.51
N VAL A 99 9.44 -20.07 2.35
CA VAL A 99 9.28 -20.97 3.49
C VAL A 99 10.57 -20.95 4.31
N ALA A 100 10.47 -20.57 5.58
CA ALA A 100 11.57 -20.55 6.52
C ALA A 100 11.26 -21.45 7.72
N GLU A 101 12.23 -22.26 8.14
CA GLU A 101 12.10 -23.09 9.35
C GLU A 101 11.94 -22.24 10.61
N ARG A 102 12.48 -21.02 10.61
CA ARG A 102 12.47 -20.09 11.75
C ARG A 102 12.09 -18.69 11.27
N PRO A 103 10.80 -18.42 10.99
CA PRO A 103 10.35 -17.14 10.46
C PRO A 103 10.57 -16.01 11.47
N TRP A 104 10.96 -14.84 10.98
CA TRP A 104 11.16 -13.64 11.81
C TRP A 104 10.08 -12.61 11.51
N ILE A 105 9.73 -11.82 12.53
CA ILE A 105 8.87 -10.66 12.38
C ILE A 105 9.69 -9.45 12.81
N ILE A 106 9.93 -8.52 11.89
CA ILE A 106 10.72 -7.32 12.14
C ILE A 106 9.76 -6.14 12.27
N PHE A 107 9.75 -5.50 13.44
CA PHE A 107 9.01 -4.27 13.68
C PHE A 107 9.95 -3.08 13.54
N THR A 108 9.68 -2.19 12.57
CA THR A 108 10.42 -0.93 12.42
C THR A 108 9.57 0.24 12.90
N ALA A 109 10.19 1.17 13.63
CA ALA A 109 9.52 2.36 14.17
C ALA A 109 10.43 3.58 14.04
N GLY A 110 9.84 4.76 13.90
CA GLY A 110 10.56 6.03 13.77
C GLY A 110 9.83 7.02 12.87
N ALA A 111 10.18 8.30 12.99
CA ALA A 111 9.61 9.38 12.18
C ALA A 111 9.75 9.10 10.68
N MET A 112 8.88 9.70 9.86
CA MET A 112 9.00 9.65 8.40
C MET A 112 10.45 10.01 8.02
N GLY A 113 11.04 9.22 7.10
CA GLY A 113 12.42 9.36 6.61
C GLY A 113 13.55 9.41 7.65
N ALA A 114 13.32 8.87 8.86
CA ALA A 114 14.39 8.47 9.78
C ALA A 114 15.28 7.30 9.27
N GLY A 115 15.16 6.90 8.00
CA GLY A 115 16.01 5.85 7.38
C GLY A 115 15.55 4.40 7.55
N LYS A 116 14.30 4.15 7.99
CA LYS A 116 13.77 2.78 8.20
C LYS A 116 13.89 1.89 6.95
N SER A 117 13.47 2.39 5.78
CA SER A 117 13.57 1.66 4.52
C SER A 117 15.02 1.40 4.10
N HIS A 118 15.93 2.35 4.38
CA HIS A 118 17.36 2.18 4.13
C HIS A 118 17.94 1.04 4.99
N MET A 119 17.59 1.01 6.28
CA MET A 119 18.00 -0.05 7.19
C MET A 119 17.49 -1.43 6.74
N LEU A 120 16.21 -1.54 6.38
CA LEU A 120 15.64 -2.81 5.86
C LEU A 120 16.37 -3.29 4.59
N ARG A 121 16.71 -2.38 3.67
CA ARG A 121 17.49 -2.71 2.47
C ARG A 121 18.88 -3.25 2.83
N VAL A 122 19.60 -2.60 3.75
CA VAL A 122 20.91 -3.06 4.21
C VAL A 122 20.82 -4.42 4.87
N MET A 123 19.78 -4.69 5.67
CA MET A 123 19.55 -6.01 6.25
C MET A 123 19.37 -7.08 5.15
N ALA A 124 18.56 -6.78 4.13
CA ALA A 124 18.34 -7.68 3.00
C ALA A 124 19.66 -8.02 2.27
N GLU A 125 20.48 -7.02 1.99
CA GLU A 125 21.79 -7.18 1.33
C GLU A 125 22.77 -8.03 2.14
N GLN A 126 22.65 -8.04 3.47
CA GLN A 126 23.48 -8.84 4.37
C GLN A 126 22.95 -10.27 4.58
N GLY A 127 21.96 -10.70 3.78
CA GLY A 127 21.39 -12.05 3.86
C GLY A 127 20.41 -12.25 5.03
N CYS A 128 20.01 -11.16 5.68
CA CYS A 128 18.93 -11.16 6.65
C CYS A 128 17.62 -11.02 5.86
N PRO A 129 16.69 -11.99 5.90
CA PRO A 129 15.45 -11.90 5.14
C PRO A 129 14.67 -10.66 5.60
N ALA A 130 14.48 -9.71 4.67
CA ALA A 130 13.59 -8.57 4.81
C ALA A 130 12.21 -8.90 4.23
#